data_AF-X0X6N9-F1
#
_entry.id   AF-X0X6N9-F1
#
_cell.length_a   1.000
_cell.length_b   1.000
_cell.length_c   1.000
_cell.angle_alpha   90.00
_cell.angle_beta   90.00
_cell.angle_gamma   90.00
#
_symmetry.space_group_name_H-M   'P 1'
#
loop_
_entity.id
_entity.type
_entity.pdbx_description
1 polymer ?
#
loop_
_entity_poly.entity_id
_entity_poly.type
_entity_poly.pdbx_seq_one_letter_code
_entity_poly.pdbx_strand_id
1 'polypeptide(L)'
;PALPSEPDGYPIIPQMLTATENIFTSGIFAGPENGISLQAARACAQTIHEVSTITADGFANLRFAALANVQAGSPFFPAAYHDGGTPALAIATESADIAVEALQDAQSLITARRRLVLAIEDNASALSQITEHVAAKHNVRFLGVDFSLVPFPEKARSIGTAFEALGVPSVGLSGTAAAASFLTDCLDRAQFPRTGFCGLFLPVLEDSVLAARAAQGQLTITHLLLYATLCGTGLDTIPLPGDASPEALV
;
A
#
# COMPACT_ATOMS: atom_id res chain seq x y z
N PRO A 1 -15.97 6.05 1.78
CA PRO A 1 -15.86 5.24 0.54
C PRO A 1 -17.23 5.13 -0.16
N ALA A 2 -17.26 5.05 -1.49
CA ALA A 2 -18.44 4.57 -2.20
C ALA A 2 -18.62 3.07 -1.93
N LEU A 3 -19.86 2.64 -1.71
CA LEU A 3 -20.20 1.28 -1.30
C LEU A 3 -20.86 0.52 -2.46
N PRO A 4 -20.65 -0.81 -2.61
CA PRO A 4 -21.36 -1.61 -3.61
C PRO A 4 -22.88 -1.53 -3.52
N SER A 5 -23.42 -1.34 -2.32
CA SER A 5 -24.85 -1.18 -2.05
C SER A 5 -25.39 0.20 -2.42
N GLU A 6 -24.51 1.18 -2.67
CA GLU A 6 -24.84 2.57 -2.96
C GLU A 6 -24.14 2.99 -4.26
N PRO A 7 -24.56 2.44 -5.42
CA PRO A 7 -23.87 2.61 -6.70
C PRO A 7 -23.80 4.07 -7.18
N ASP A 8 -24.70 4.93 -6.71
CA ASP A 8 -24.70 6.37 -7.02
C ASP A 8 -23.51 7.10 -6.38
N GLY A 9 -22.79 6.47 -5.44
CA GLY A 9 -21.60 7.05 -4.81
C GLY A 9 -20.39 7.14 -5.74
N TYR A 10 -20.23 6.21 -6.70
CA TYR A 10 -19.04 6.20 -7.58
C TYR A 10 -19.01 7.37 -8.56
N PRO A 11 -20.09 7.69 -9.30
CA PRO A 11 -20.09 8.80 -10.27
C PRO A 11 -19.87 10.20 -9.66
N ILE A 12 -20.03 10.34 -8.33
CA ILE A 12 -19.81 11.60 -7.62
C ILE A 12 -18.31 11.83 -7.34
N ILE A 13 -17.50 10.77 -7.28
CA ILE A 13 -16.09 10.85 -6.90
C ILE A 13 -15.27 11.80 -7.79
N PRO A 14 -15.32 11.71 -9.14
CA PRO A 14 -14.55 12.62 -9.99
C PRO A 14 -14.93 14.09 -9.79
N GLN A 15 -16.22 14.36 -9.52
CA GLN A 15 -16.71 15.71 -9.24
C GLN A 15 -16.14 16.24 -7.91
N MET A 16 -16.11 15.40 -6.87
CA MET A 16 -15.50 15.76 -5.58
C MET A 16 -14.01 16.05 -5.72
N LEU A 17 -13.27 15.22 -6.44
CA LEU A 17 -11.84 15.39 -6.66
C LEU A 17 -11.51 16.59 -7.55
N THR A 18 -12.42 16.97 -8.45
CA THR A 18 -12.29 18.21 -9.25
C THR A 18 -12.52 19.45 -8.39
N ALA A 19 -13.48 19.40 -7.48
CA ALA A 19 -13.87 20.54 -6.65
C ALA A 19 -12.97 20.76 -5.42
N THR A 20 -11.99 19.89 -5.18
CA THR A 20 -11.16 19.90 -3.98
C THR A 20 -9.72 19.53 -4.29
N GLU A 21 -8.79 19.98 -3.46
CA GLU A 21 -7.35 19.68 -3.61
C GLU A 21 -6.86 18.66 -2.56
N ASN A 22 -7.46 18.68 -1.37
CA ASN A 22 -6.98 17.94 -0.19
C ASN A 22 -7.91 16.81 0.27
N ILE A 23 -8.86 16.41 -0.58
CA ILE A 23 -9.75 15.28 -0.31
C ILE A 23 -9.27 14.05 -1.06
N PHE A 24 -9.25 12.93 -0.33
CA PHE A 24 -8.96 11.60 -0.84
C PHE A 24 -10.25 10.78 -0.77
N THR A 25 -10.48 9.93 -1.76
CA THR A 25 -11.72 9.17 -1.92
C THR A 25 -11.42 7.72 -2.25
N SER A 26 -12.37 6.82 -2.00
CA SER A 26 -12.20 5.41 -2.30
C SER A 26 -13.52 4.76 -2.68
N GLY A 27 -13.44 3.69 -3.47
CA GLY A 27 -14.58 2.86 -3.85
C GLY A 27 -14.32 1.41 -3.42
N ILE A 28 -15.22 0.83 -2.63
CA ILE A 28 -15.09 -0.56 -2.18
C ILE A 28 -15.72 -1.46 -3.22
N PHE A 29 -14.98 -2.40 -3.80
CA PHE A 29 -15.55 -3.35 -4.76
C PHE A 29 -15.55 -4.80 -4.27
N ALA A 30 -14.82 -5.11 -3.20
CA ALA A 30 -14.85 -6.43 -2.58
C ALA A 30 -14.74 -6.36 -1.06
N GLY A 31 -15.42 -7.29 -0.39
CA GLY A 31 -15.36 -7.44 1.06
C GLY A 31 -15.59 -8.89 1.50
N PRO A 32 -15.25 -9.23 2.75
CA PRO A 32 -15.29 -10.61 3.23
C PRO A 32 -16.70 -11.21 3.26
N GLU A 33 -17.72 -10.39 3.48
CA GLU A 33 -19.12 -10.86 3.58
C GLU A 33 -19.80 -10.99 2.21
N ASN A 34 -19.58 -10.02 1.33
CA ASN A 34 -20.32 -9.88 0.07
C ASN A 34 -19.53 -10.37 -1.16
N GLY A 35 -18.29 -10.82 -0.97
CA GLY A 35 -17.40 -11.22 -2.05
C GLY A 35 -17.05 -10.05 -2.97
N ILE A 36 -16.88 -10.33 -4.26
CA ILE A 36 -16.54 -9.34 -5.29
C ILE A 36 -17.80 -8.85 -5.98
N SER A 37 -18.03 -7.53 -5.98
CA SER A 37 -19.06 -6.89 -6.80
C SER A 37 -18.48 -6.49 -8.15
N LEU A 38 -18.86 -7.23 -9.20
CA LEU A 38 -18.45 -6.92 -10.59
C LEU A 38 -19.00 -5.58 -11.10
N GLN A 39 -20.07 -5.08 -10.51
CA GLN A 39 -20.60 -3.75 -10.85
C GLN A 39 -19.73 -2.66 -10.22
N ALA A 40 -19.39 -2.81 -8.93
CA ALA A 40 -18.51 -1.87 -8.23
C ALA A 40 -17.10 -1.87 -8.81
N ALA A 41 -16.55 -3.02 -9.19
CA ALA A 41 -15.23 -3.10 -9.83
C ALA A 41 -15.18 -2.28 -11.14
N ARG A 42 -16.21 -2.42 -12.00
CA ARG A 42 -16.34 -1.61 -13.21
C ARG A 42 -16.52 -0.13 -12.91
N ALA A 43 -17.28 0.21 -11.85
CA ALA A 43 -17.46 1.59 -11.45
C ALA A 43 -16.16 2.22 -10.93
N CYS A 44 -15.34 1.46 -10.18
CA CYS A 44 -13.99 1.86 -9.79
C CYS A 44 -13.08 2.08 -11.01
N ALA A 45 -13.07 1.15 -11.98
CA ALA A 45 -12.31 1.28 -13.22
C ALA A 45 -12.69 2.54 -14.01
N GLN A 46 -13.99 2.81 -14.15
CA GLN A 46 -14.50 4.04 -14.76
C GLN A 46 -14.06 5.29 -13.98
N THR A 47 -14.10 5.22 -12.65
CA THR A 47 -13.64 6.32 -11.78
C THR A 47 -12.16 6.60 -11.97
N ILE A 48 -11.29 5.58 -12.01
CA ILE A 48 -9.85 5.73 -12.27
C ILE A 48 -9.61 6.41 -13.62
N HIS A 49 -10.35 6.00 -14.65
CA HIS A 49 -10.23 6.59 -15.98
C HIS A 49 -10.65 8.08 -15.98
N GLU A 50 -11.81 8.41 -15.40
CA GLU A 50 -12.28 9.80 -15.34
C GLU A 50 -11.35 10.69 -14.50
N VAL A 51 -10.92 10.21 -13.33
CA VAL A 51 -10.02 10.94 -12.43
C VAL A 51 -8.66 11.21 -13.08
N SER A 52 -8.18 10.30 -13.94
CA SER A 52 -6.92 10.50 -14.69
C SER A 52 -6.93 11.75 -15.58
N THR A 53 -8.10 12.26 -15.94
CA THR A 53 -8.26 13.42 -16.84
C THR A 53 -8.45 14.75 -16.12
N ILE A 54 -8.59 14.74 -14.79
CA ILE A 54 -8.80 15.95 -13.99
C ILE A 54 -7.57 16.87 -14.07
N THR A 55 -6.37 16.29 -14.04
CA THR A 55 -5.11 17.00 -14.24
C THR A 55 -4.36 16.43 -15.43
N ALA A 56 -3.65 17.27 -16.18
CA ALA A 56 -2.96 16.86 -17.41
C ALA A 56 -1.83 15.84 -17.18
N ASP A 57 -1.31 15.77 -15.95
CA ASP A 57 -0.29 14.82 -15.50
C ASP A 57 -0.87 13.52 -14.91
N GLY A 58 -2.20 13.41 -14.79
CA GLY A 58 -2.88 12.27 -14.18
C GLY A 58 -2.73 12.16 -12.66
N PHE A 59 -2.09 13.13 -11.99
CA PHE A 59 -1.80 13.06 -10.55
C PHE A 59 -3.04 13.04 -9.66
N ALA A 60 -4.20 13.49 -10.17
CA ALA A 60 -5.45 13.35 -9.44
C ALA A 60 -5.78 11.90 -9.04
N ASN A 61 -5.27 10.89 -9.77
CA ASN A 61 -5.46 9.48 -9.43
C ASN A 61 -4.80 9.07 -8.10
N LEU A 62 -3.79 9.80 -7.62
CA LEU A 62 -3.22 9.56 -6.29
C LEU A 62 -4.23 9.83 -5.15
N ARG A 63 -5.37 10.46 -5.46
CA ARG A 63 -6.45 10.76 -4.51
C ARG A 63 -7.63 9.78 -4.58
N PHE A 64 -7.53 8.71 -5.37
CA PHE A 64 -8.54 7.66 -5.45
C PHE A 64 -7.94 6.24 -5.28
N ALA A 65 -8.62 5.37 -4.53
CA ALA A 65 -8.31 3.93 -4.52
C ALA A 65 -9.56 3.06 -4.66
N ALA A 66 -9.41 1.99 -5.44
CA ALA A 66 -10.33 0.87 -5.47
C ALA A 66 -9.94 -0.15 -4.38
N LEU A 67 -10.84 -0.43 -3.45
CA LEU A 67 -10.54 -1.22 -2.25
C LEU A 67 -11.17 -2.61 -2.31
N ALA A 68 -10.37 -3.61 -1.99
CA ALA A 68 -10.79 -4.99 -1.77
C ALA A 68 -10.34 -5.45 -0.39
N ASN A 69 -11.27 -5.90 0.45
CA ASN A 69 -10.99 -6.41 1.80
C ASN A 69 -10.24 -5.43 2.72
N VAL A 70 -10.35 -4.13 2.48
CA VAL A 70 -9.74 -3.09 3.34
C VAL A 70 -10.73 -2.68 4.42
N GLN A 71 -10.37 -2.91 5.68
CA GLN A 71 -11.19 -2.54 6.84
C GLN A 71 -11.08 -1.05 7.18
N ALA A 72 -12.09 -0.52 7.88
CA ALA A 72 -12.06 0.82 8.43
C ALA A 72 -10.89 0.97 9.43
N GLY A 73 -10.35 2.18 9.54
CA GLY A 73 -9.24 2.48 10.46
C GLY A 73 -7.85 2.24 9.88
N SER A 74 -7.73 1.76 8.63
CA SER A 74 -6.45 1.74 7.92
C SER A 74 -5.90 3.18 7.78
N PRO A 75 -4.69 3.50 8.27
CA PRO A 75 -4.14 4.85 8.27
C PRO A 75 -3.41 5.23 6.96
N PHE A 76 -3.85 4.69 5.82
CA PHE A 76 -3.21 4.89 4.53
C PHE A 76 -4.15 5.57 3.52
N PHE A 77 -3.75 6.69 2.92
CA PHE A 77 -4.55 7.36 1.89
C PHE A 77 -4.29 6.76 0.51
N PRO A 78 -5.30 6.69 -0.38
CA PRO A 78 -6.69 7.13 -0.20
C PRO A 78 -7.62 6.06 0.43
N ALA A 79 -7.06 4.97 0.95
CA ALA A 79 -7.81 3.87 1.55
C ALA A 79 -8.40 4.17 2.94
N ALA A 80 -7.98 5.24 3.61
CA ALA A 80 -8.39 5.56 4.97
C ALA A 80 -9.85 6.00 5.05
N TYR A 81 -10.61 5.36 5.94
CA TYR A 81 -11.96 5.77 6.32
C TYR A 81 -12.29 5.35 7.75
N HIS A 82 -13.24 6.05 8.36
CA HIS A 82 -13.69 5.81 9.73
C HIS A 82 -14.92 4.87 9.75
N ASP A 83 -15.07 4.14 10.85
CA ASP A 83 -16.14 3.14 11.06
C ASP A 83 -17.48 3.77 11.51
N GLY A 84 -17.52 5.08 11.73
CA GLY A 84 -18.67 5.79 12.30
C GLY A 84 -18.79 5.67 13.82
N GLY A 85 -17.86 4.98 14.49
CA GLY A 85 -17.84 4.74 15.93
C GLY A 85 -17.24 5.90 16.75
N THR A 86 -16.67 5.58 17.90
CA THR A 86 -15.97 6.59 18.73
C THR A 86 -14.67 7.04 18.07
N PRO A 87 -14.16 8.25 18.39
CA PRO A 87 -12.91 8.75 17.86
C PRO A 87 -11.76 7.77 18.05
N ALA A 88 -10.93 7.64 17.02
CA ALA A 88 -9.86 6.66 16.97
C ALA A 88 -8.60 7.26 16.34
N LEU A 89 -7.45 6.68 16.68
CA LEU A 89 -6.12 7.06 16.24
C LEU A 89 -5.40 5.80 15.75
N ALA A 90 -4.76 5.90 14.60
CA ALA A 90 -3.92 4.87 13.99
C ALA A 90 -2.67 5.54 13.41
N ILE A 91 -1.57 4.81 13.29
CA ILE A 91 -0.30 5.32 12.75
C ILE A 91 0.12 4.47 11.57
N ALA A 92 0.51 5.10 10.47
CA ALA A 92 1.26 4.45 9.38
C ALA A 92 2.72 4.91 9.42
N THR A 93 3.63 4.08 8.93
CA THR A 93 5.06 4.40 8.82
C THR A 93 5.54 4.39 7.37
N GLU A 94 6.42 5.33 7.01
CA GLU A 94 7.32 5.20 5.85
C GLU A 94 8.59 4.51 6.34
N SER A 95 8.75 3.22 6.02
CA SER A 95 9.73 2.35 6.70
C SER A 95 10.47 1.36 5.78
N ALA A 96 10.57 1.64 4.48
CA ALA A 96 11.34 0.78 3.58
C ALA A 96 12.85 0.74 3.89
N ASP A 97 13.40 1.76 4.55
CA ASP A 97 14.80 1.82 4.98
C ASP A 97 15.19 0.68 5.91
N ILE A 98 14.35 0.31 6.87
CA ILE A 98 14.68 -0.77 7.81
C ILE A 98 14.86 -2.11 7.09
N ALA A 99 14.16 -2.31 5.95
CA ALA A 99 14.35 -3.48 5.12
C ALA A 99 15.70 -3.43 4.39
N VAL A 100 16.09 -2.27 3.86
CA VAL A 100 17.42 -2.09 3.26
C VAL A 100 18.50 -2.38 4.31
N GLU A 101 18.44 -1.74 5.47
CA GLU A 101 19.42 -1.88 6.55
C GLU A 101 19.51 -3.31 7.10
N ALA A 102 18.38 -3.98 7.30
CA ALA A 102 18.37 -5.34 7.83
C ALA A 102 18.98 -6.37 6.88
N LEU A 103 18.78 -6.19 5.58
CA LEU A 103 19.21 -7.11 4.54
C LEU A 103 20.63 -6.81 4.05
N GLN A 104 21.04 -5.54 4.10
CA GLN A 104 22.38 -5.14 3.72
C GLN A 104 23.45 -5.85 4.58
N ASP A 105 24.46 -6.39 3.90
CA ASP A 105 25.58 -7.13 4.49
C ASP A 105 25.17 -8.33 5.39
N ALA A 106 23.91 -8.78 5.30
CA ALA A 106 23.45 -9.94 6.05
C ALA A 106 24.11 -11.21 5.53
N GLN A 107 24.83 -11.92 6.41
CA GLN A 107 25.57 -13.12 6.04
C GLN A 107 24.68 -14.35 5.77
N SER A 108 23.38 -14.26 6.10
CA SER A 108 22.40 -15.31 5.84
C SER A 108 20.96 -14.77 5.92
N LEU A 109 20.02 -15.49 5.30
CA LEU A 109 18.58 -15.19 5.42
C LEU A 109 18.07 -15.26 6.87
N ILE A 110 18.66 -16.12 7.70
CA ILE A 110 18.32 -16.22 9.13
C ILE A 110 18.70 -14.92 9.84
N THR A 111 19.88 -14.39 9.56
CA THR A 111 20.36 -13.13 10.13
C THR A 111 19.51 -11.95 9.63
N ALA A 112 19.25 -11.87 8.32
CA ALA A 112 18.42 -10.82 7.74
C ALA A 112 17.01 -10.81 8.35
N ARG A 113 16.35 -11.98 8.43
CA ARG A 113 15.02 -12.12 9.01
C ARG A 113 15.00 -11.63 10.45
N ARG A 114 15.95 -12.11 11.27
CA ARG A 114 16.03 -11.71 12.68
C ARG A 114 16.21 -10.20 12.82
N ARG A 115 17.09 -9.59 12.02
CA ARG A 115 17.31 -8.13 12.04
C ARG A 115 16.03 -7.37 11.69
N LEU A 116 15.36 -7.76 10.61
CA LEU A 116 14.16 -7.06 10.14
C LEU A 116 13.01 -7.20 11.13
N VAL A 117 12.74 -8.41 11.63
CA VAL A 117 11.68 -8.66 12.62
C VAL A 117 11.92 -7.82 13.89
N LEU A 118 13.13 -7.86 14.44
CA LEU A 118 13.47 -7.07 15.63
C LEU A 118 13.34 -5.56 15.38
N ALA A 119 13.81 -5.07 14.24
CA ALA A 119 13.70 -3.66 13.88
C ALA A 119 12.22 -3.21 13.78
N ILE A 120 11.35 -4.02 13.19
CA ILE A 120 9.91 -3.74 13.13
C ILE A 120 9.32 -3.71 14.55
N GLU A 121 9.57 -4.74 15.36
CA GLU A 121 9.03 -4.86 16.71
C GLU A 121 9.48 -3.72 17.64
N ASP A 122 10.78 -3.38 17.62
CA ASP A 122 11.35 -2.31 18.44
C ASP A 122 10.74 -0.94 18.08
N ASN A 123 10.66 -0.62 16.78
CA ASN A 123 10.06 0.64 16.31
C ASN A 123 8.55 0.70 16.58
N ALA A 124 7.82 -0.39 16.29
CA ALA A 124 6.37 -0.47 16.52
C ALA A 124 6.03 -0.36 18.02
N SER A 125 6.85 -0.96 18.89
CA SER A 125 6.70 -0.87 20.34
C SER A 125 6.90 0.57 20.83
N ALA A 126 7.95 1.26 20.36
CA ALA A 126 8.18 2.66 20.70
C ALA A 126 7.03 3.58 20.25
N LEU A 127 6.55 3.40 19.01
CA LEU A 127 5.40 4.14 18.50
C LEU A 127 4.13 3.85 19.30
N SER A 128 3.88 2.59 19.64
CA SER A 128 2.69 2.18 20.39
C SER A 128 2.66 2.81 21.77
N GLN A 129 3.76 2.78 22.52
CA GLN A 129 3.83 3.38 23.88
C GLN A 129 3.52 4.88 23.88
N ILE A 130 4.09 5.62 22.93
CA ILE A 130 3.84 7.06 22.79
C ILE A 130 2.36 7.31 22.46
N THR A 131 1.82 6.51 21.53
CA THR A 131 0.48 6.72 20.99
C THR A 131 -0.61 6.32 21.98
N GLU A 132 -0.41 5.25 22.74
CA GLU A 132 -1.30 4.85 23.83
C GLU A 132 -1.41 5.95 24.89
N HIS A 133 -0.30 6.60 25.24
CA HIS A 133 -0.32 7.73 26.18
C HIS A 133 -1.15 8.90 25.64
N VAL A 134 -0.95 9.27 24.37
CA VAL A 134 -1.74 10.33 23.70
C VAL A 134 -3.21 9.93 23.63
N ALA A 135 -3.50 8.69 23.23
CA ALA A 135 -4.86 8.17 23.09
C ALA A 135 -5.62 8.22 24.41
N ALA A 136 -4.99 7.77 25.51
CA ALA A 136 -5.55 7.83 26.85
C ALA A 136 -5.82 9.27 27.31
N LYS A 137 -4.86 10.19 27.09
CA LYS A 137 -5.01 11.60 27.45
C LYS A 137 -6.19 12.28 26.75
N HIS A 138 -6.46 11.90 25.50
CA HIS A 138 -7.51 12.49 24.67
C HIS A 138 -8.80 11.66 24.63
N ASN A 139 -8.89 10.56 25.39
CA ASN A 139 -10.04 9.65 25.40
C ASN A 139 -10.43 9.16 23.99
N VAL A 140 -9.44 8.81 23.18
CA VAL A 140 -9.61 8.22 21.84
C VAL A 140 -9.09 6.79 21.82
N ARG A 141 -9.63 5.95 20.94
CA ARG A 141 -9.17 4.56 20.78
C ARG A 141 -7.87 4.52 19.99
N PHE A 142 -6.86 3.81 20.46
CA PHE A 142 -5.71 3.46 19.62
C PHE A 142 -6.01 2.17 18.85
N LEU A 143 -5.95 2.22 17.53
CA LEU A 143 -6.23 1.08 16.65
C LEU A 143 -4.99 0.22 16.37
N GLY A 144 -3.79 0.79 16.55
CA GLY A 144 -2.52 0.12 16.26
C GLY A 144 -1.65 0.89 15.26
N VAL A 145 -0.59 0.21 14.82
CA VAL A 145 0.37 0.69 13.83
C VAL A 145 0.21 -0.13 12.56
N ASP A 146 0.15 0.54 11.42
CA ASP A 146 0.36 -0.04 10.09
C ASP A 146 1.85 0.07 9.76
N PHE A 147 2.54 -1.05 9.94
CA PHE A 147 3.98 -1.15 9.68
C PHE A 147 4.25 -1.73 8.29
N SER A 148 3.56 -1.19 7.28
CA SER A 148 3.88 -1.51 5.89
C SER A 148 5.24 -0.93 5.50
N LEU A 149 6.01 -1.66 4.70
CA LEU A 149 7.32 -1.20 4.22
C LEU A 149 7.15 -0.19 3.07
N VAL A 150 6.59 0.98 3.39
CA VAL A 150 6.31 2.05 2.42
C VAL A 150 7.64 2.74 2.03
N PRO A 151 7.94 2.86 0.72
CA PRO A 151 9.18 3.46 0.25
C PRO A 151 9.10 4.98 0.12
N PHE A 152 10.27 5.56 -0.15
CA PHE A 152 10.42 6.93 -0.62
C PHE A 152 11.26 6.91 -1.91
N PRO A 153 11.19 7.93 -2.80
CA PRO A 153 11.91 7.97 -4.09
C PRO A 153 13.45 8.09 -3.99
N GLU A 154 14.10 7.32 -3.12
CA GLU A 154 15.53 7.27 -2.87
C GLU A 154 15.96 5.81 -2.65
N LYS A 155 17.21 5.48 -2.99
CA LYS A 155 17.71 4.10 -2.87
C LYS A 155 17.74 3.60 -1.42
N ALA A 156 18.03 4.48 -0.46
CA ALA A 156 18.09 4.11 0.95
C ALA A 156 16.72 3.70 1.52
N ARG A 157 15.62 4.16 0.90
CA ARG A 157 14.23 3.91 1.29
C ARG A 157 13.47 3.17 0.19
N SER A 158 14.12 2.19 -0.42
CA SER A 158 13.59 1.46 -1.58
C SER A 158 13.49 -0.03 -1.28
N ILE A 159 12.30 -0.58 -1.50
CA ILE A 159 12.02 -2.02 -1.49
C ILE A 159 12.76 -2.71 -2.61
N GLY A 160 12.89 -2.06 -3.77
CA GLY A 160 13.72 -2.60 -4.84
C GLY A 160 15.19 -2.74 -4.43
N THR A 161 15.72 -1.78 -3.65
CA THR A 161 17.06 -1.89 -3.06
C THR A 161 17.13 -3.03 -2.04
N ALA A 162 16.12 -3.19 -1.19
CA ALA A 162 16.07 -4.30 -0.24
C ALA A 162 16.05 -5.67 -0.95
N PHE A 163 15.29 -5.82 -2.03
CA PHE A 163 15.29 -7.05 -2.84
C PHE A 163 16.66 -7.34 -3.46
N GLU A 164 17.31 -6.33 -4.04
CA GLU A 164 18.64 -6.51 -4.64
C GLU A 164 19.70 -6.82 -3.57
N ALA A 165 19.60 -6.21 -2.38
CA ALA A 165 20.45 -6.52 -1.23
C ALA A 165 20.25 -7.95 -0.70
N LEU A 166 19.05 -8.52 -0.83
CA LEU A 166 18.80 -9.94 -0.49
C LEU A 166 19.51 -10.91 -1.44
N GLY A 167 19.94 -10.45 -2.62
CA GLY A 167 20.62 -11.24 -3.64
C GLY A 167 19.83 -11.40 -4.95
N VAL A 168 18.74 -10.66 -5.15
CA VAL A 168 18.06 -10.61 -6.46
C VAL A 168 18.94 -9.81 -7.44
N PRO A 169 19.29 -10.33 -8.63
CA PRO A 169 20.16 -9.59 -9.57
C PRO A 169 19.56 -8.27 -10.06
N SER A 170 18.24 -8.25 -10.23
CA SER A 170 17.44 -7.06 -10.53
C SER A 170 15.97 -7.36 -10.27
N VAL A 171 15.23 -6.40 -9.71
CA VAL A 171 13.79 -6.57 -9.47
C VAL A 171 13.05 -6.89 -10.78
N GLY A 172 12.19 -7.90 -10.74
CA GLY A 172 11.50 -8.44 -11.90
C GLY A 172 12.16 -9.68 -12.50
N LEU A 173 13.42 -9.97 -12.15
CA LEU A 173 14.09 -11.21 -12.53
C LEU A 173 13.84 -12.34 -11.52
N SER A 174 14.34 -13.53 -11.86
CA SER A 174 14.31 -14.73 -11.00
C SER A 174 14.80 -14.42 -9.59
N GLY A 175 14.04 -14.85 -8.59
CA GLY A 175 14.30 -14.58 -7.18
C GLY A 175 13.44 -13.47 -6.58
N THR A 176 12.89 -12.55 -7.39
CA THR A 176 12.07 -11.44 -6.88
C THR A 176 10.85 -11.93 -6.09
N ALA A 177 10.13 -12.95 -6.58
CA ALA A 177 9.00 -13.52 -5.86
C ALA A 177 9.41 -14.13 -4.50
N ALA A 178 10.58 -14.77 -4.43
CA ALA A 178 11.11 -15.31 -3.18
C ALA A 178 11.51 -14.18 -2.22
N ALA A 179 12.06 -13.07 -2.73
CA ALA A 179 12.38 -11.90 -1.93
C ALA A 179 11.13 -11.20 -1.39
N ALA A 180 10.08 -11.05 -2.22
CA ALA A 180 8.79 -10.53 -1.81
C ALA A 180 8.19 -11.41 -0.70
N SER A 181 8.14 -12.73 -0.91
CA SER A 181 7.66 -13.67 0.10
C SER A 181 8.48 -13.63 1.39
N PHE A 182 9.80 -13.44 1.30
CA PHE A 182 10.66 -13.31 2.47
C PHE A 182 10.36 -12.05 3.29
N LEU A 183 10.19 -10.89 2.65
CA LEU A 183 9.81 -9.66 3.36
C LEU A 183 8.41 -9.77 3.97
N THR A 184 7.44 -10.34 3.25
CA THR A 184 6.11 -10.61 3.81
C THR A 184 6.18 -11.55 5.02
N ASP A 185 6.96 -12.64 4.97
CA ASP A 185 7.17 -13.54 6.12
C ASP A 185 7.78 -12.82 7.32
N CYS A 186 8.69 -11.85 7.10
CA CYS A 186 9.24 -11.05 8.19
C CYS A 186 8.17 -10.15 8.82
N LEU A 187 7.36 -9.47 8.01
CA LEU A 187 6.25 -8.64 8.48
C LEU A 187 5.24 -9.47 9.27
N ASP A 188 4.84 -10.64 8.77
CA ASP A 188 3.87 -11.52 9.43
C ASP A 188 4.35 -12.09 10.76
N ARG A 189 5.67 -12.29 10.91
CA ARG A 189 6.28 -12.77 12.16
C ARG A 189 6.34 -11.71 13.24
N ALA A 190 6.54 -10.45 12.86
CA ALA A 190 6.68 -9.36 13.82
C ALA A 190 5.41 -9.18 14.66
N GLN A 191 5.57 -9.06 15.98
CA GLN A 191 4.48 -8.94 16.94
C GLN A 191 4.39 -7.52 17.51
N PHE A 192 3.28 -6.85 17.23
CA PHE A 192 2.96 -5.51 17.72
C PHE A 192 1.45 -5.26 17.58
N PRO A 193 0.88 -4.19 18.17
CA PRO A 193 -0.51 -3.79 17.90
C PRO A 193 -0.67 -3.39 16.43
N ARG A 194 -1.29 -4.25 15.60
CA ARG A 194 -1.39 -4.06 14.15
C ARG A 194 -2.69 -3.37 13.75
N THR A 195 -2.63 -2.52 12.73
CA THR A 195 -3.79 -2.02 11.99
C THR A 195 -3.44 -1.85 10.52
N GLY A 196 -4.43 -1.60 9.67
CA GLY A 196 -4.22 -1.45 8.23
C GLY A 196 -3.64 -2.70 7.58
N PHE A 197 -2.69 -2.52 6.66
CA PHE A 197 -2.14 -3.59 5.84
C PHE A 197 -0.99 -4.36 6.51
N CYS A 198 -0.07 -3.64 7.16
CA CYS A 198 1.19 -4.18 7.68
C CYS A 198 1.92 -5.08 6.66
N GLY A 199 1.97 -4.63 5.40
CA GLY A 199 2.34 -5.44 4.25
C GLY A 199 3.54 -4.91 3.47
N LEU A 200 3.99 -5.71 2.52
CA LEU A 200 4.98 -5.29 1.53
C LEU A 200 4.30 -4.36 0.51
N PHE A 201 4.80 -3.13 0.38
CA PHE A 201 4.24 -2.13 -0.51
C PHE A 201 5.11 -1.98 -1.76
N LEU A 202 4.53 -2.07 -2.96
CA LEU A 202 5.27 -1.98 -4.24
C LEU A 202 4.81 -0.81 -5.13
N PRO A 203 4.79 0.44 -4.61
CA PRO A 203 4.38 1.62 -5.37
C PRO A 203 5.45 2.00 -6.39
N VAL A 204 5.22 1.70 -7.67
CA VAL A 204 6.28 1.78 -8.71
C VAL A 204 6.82 3.20 -8.87
N LEU A 205 5.97 4.23 -8.82
CA LEU A 205 6.39 5.62 -8.99
C LEU A 205 6.99 6.24 -7.74
N GLU A 206 6.82 5.62 -6.57
CA GLU A 206 7.31 6.13 -5.29
C GLU A 206 8.61 5.43 -4.85
N ASP A 207 9.03 4.37 -5.52
CA ASP A 207 10.28 3.66 -5.27
C ASP A 207 11.28 3.83 -6.41
N SER A 208 12.43 4.44 -6.10
CA SER A 208 13.46 4.76 -7.10
C SER A 208 14.00 3.55 -7.88
N VAL A 209 14.06 2.36 -7.27
CA VAL A 209 14.57 1.15 -7.93
C VAL A 209 13.45 0.46 -8.69
N LEU A 210 12.23 0.37 -8.13
CA LEU A 210 11.09 -0.18 -8.88
C LEU A 210 10.84 0.64 -10.16
N ALA A 211 10.83 1.97 -10.06
CA ALA A 211 10.73 2.87 -11.22
C ALA A 211 11.82 2.61 -12.25
N ALA A 212 13.08 2.47 -11.81
CA ALA A 212 14.20 2.20 -12.70
C ALA A 212 14.07 0.85 -13.41
N ARG A 213 13.62 -0.22 -12.70
CA ARG A 213 13.44 -1.55 -13.30
C ARG A 213 12.24 -1.61 -14.24
N ALA A 214 11.19 -0.86 -13.93
CA ALA A 214 10.04 -0.70 -14.83
C ALA A 214 10.45 0.03 -16.12
N ALA A 215 11.21 1.12 -16.02
CA ALA A 215 11.74 1.86 -17.18
C ALA A 215 12.68 1.00 -18.06
N GLN A 216 13.35 0.00 -17.47
CA GLN A 216 14.18 -0.97 -18.19
C GLN A 216 13.40 -2.14 -18.79
N GLY A 217 12.08 -2.20 -18.58
CA GLY A 217 11.22 -3.31 -19.02
C GLY A 217 11.40 -4.61 -18.23
N GLN A 218 12.10 -4.58 -17.10
CA GLN A 218 12.36 -5.76 -16.27
C GLN A 218 11.23 -6.00 -15.27
N LEU A 219 10.64 -4.93 -14.73
CA LEU A 219 9.46 -4.98 -13.88
C LEU A 219 8.23 -4.62 -14.72
N THR A 220 7.21 -5.49 -14.73
CA THR A 220 6.00 -5.32 -15.54
C THR A 220 4.76 -5.48 -14.66
N ILE A 221 3.59 -5.09 -15.18
CA ILE A 221 2.32 -5.28 -14.46
C ILE A 221 2.06 -6.74 -14.10
N THR A 222 2.47 -7.69 -14.95
CA THR A 222 2.33 -9.13 -14.66
C THR A 222 3.17 -9.56 -13.47
N HIS A 223 4.39 -9.02 -13.33
CA HIS A 223 5.22 -9.25 -12.15
C HIS A 223 4.57 -8.67 -10.89
N LEU A 224 4.05 -7.44 -10.96
CA LEU A 224 3.40 -6.78 -9.83
C LEU A 224 2.13 -7.51 -9.39
N LEU A 225 1.31 -7.99 -10.34
CA LEU A 225 0.15 -8.83 -10.06
C LEU A 225 0.54 -10.15 -9.37
N LEU A 226 1.62 -10.79 -9.82
CA LEU A 226 2.16 -11.97 -9.13
C LEU A 226 2.59 -11.64 -7.70
N TYR A 227 3.32 -10.54 -7.50
CA TYR A 227 3.80 -10.17 -6.17
C TYR A 227 2.65 -9.75 -5.24
N ALA A 228 1.59 -9.14 -5.76
CA ALA A 228 0.36 -8.83 -5.02
C ALA A 228 -0.34 -10.08 -4.47
N THR A 229 -0.12 -11.27 -5.06
CA THR A 229 -0.60 -12.53 -4.46
C THR A 229 0.18 -12.97 -3.22
N LEU A 230 1.36 -12.38 -3.00
CA LEU A 230 2.28 -12.66 -1.90
C LEU A 230 2.24 -11.57 -0.82
N CYS A 231 1.66 -10.41 -1.11
CA CYS A 231 1.51 -9.29 -0.18
C CYS A 231 0.15 -8.59 -0.38
N GLY A 232 -0.69 -8.58 0.66
CA GLY A 232 -2.12 -8.20 0.59
C GLY A 232 -2.44 -6.73 0.30
N THR A 233 -1.47 -5.95 -0.17
CA THR A 233 -1.54 -4.50 -0.42
C THR A 233 -1.98 -4.16 -1.84
N GLY A 234 -1.88 -5.10 -2.78
CA GLY A 234 -2.36 -4.92 -4.15
C GLY A 234 -1.42 -4.12 -5.05
N LEU A 235 -2.01 -3.44 -6.04
CA LEU A 235 -1.30 -2.59 -6.99
C LEU A 235 -1.41 -1.13 -6.53
N ASP A 236 -0.28 -0.41 -6.52
CA ASP A 236 -0.28 1.00 -6.17
C ASP A 236 0.72 1.80 -7.03
N THR A 237 0.37 3.07 -7.29
CA THR A 237 1.11 4.04 -8.10
C THR A 237 1.80 3.46 -9.34
N ILE A 238 1.08 2.62 -10.09
CA ILE A 238 1.58 2.00 -11.32
C ILE A 238 1.30 2.92 -12.51
N PRO A 239 2.30 3.28 -13.33
CA PRO A 239 2.05 4.04 -14.53
C PRO A 239 1.40 3.14 -15.59
N LEU A 240 0.29 3.60 -16.15
CA LEU A 240 -0.41 2.95 -17.26
C LEU A 240 -0.37 3.86 -18.51
N PRO A 241 -0.53 3.29 -19.72
CA PRO A 241 -0.70 4.08 -20.93
C PRO A 241 -1.87 5.06 -20.80
N GLY A 242 -1.71 6.30 -21.28
CA GLY A 242 -2.75 7.33 -21.20
C GLY A 242 -4.00 7.03 -22.02
N ASP A 243 -3.93 6.05 -22.93
CA ASP A 243 -5.03 5.53 -23.73
C ASP A 243 -5.62 4.22 -23.18
N ALA A 244 -5.27 3.83 -21.96
CA ALA A 244 -5.86 2.65 -21.30
C ALA A 244 -7.38 2.82 -21.15
N SER A 245 -8.13 1.85 -21.68
CA SER A 245 -9.59 1.86 -21.60
C SER A 245 -10.08 1.44 -20.22
N PRO A 246 -11.28 1.87 -19.78
CA PRO A 246 -11.87 1.40 -18.54
C PRO A 246 -11.93 -0.13 -18.43
N GLU A 247 -12.17 -0.85 -19.53
CA GLU A 247 -12.20 -2.32 -19.54
C GLU A 247 -10.85 -2.95 -19.22
N ALA A 248 -9.74 -2.29 -19.57
CA ALA A 248 -8.38 -2.75 -19.24
C ALA A 248 -8.02 -2.53 -17.76
N LEU A 249 -8.78 -1.70 -17.04
CA LEU A 249 -8.57 -1.38 -15.62
C LEU A 249 -9.38 -2.25 -14.65
N VAL A 250 -10.20 -3.17 -15.17
CA VAL A 250 -11.05 -4.09 -14.38
C VAL A 250 -10.29 -5.33 -13.94
#